data_AF-A0A0K3B3S4-F1
#
_entry.id   AF-A0A0K3B3S4-F1
#
_cell.length_a   1.000
_cell.length_b   1.000
_cell.length_c   1.000
_cell.angle_alpha   90.00
_cell.angle_beta   90.00
_cell.angle_gamma   90.00
#
_symmetry.space_group_name_H-M   'P 1'
#
loop_
_entity.id
_entity.type
_entity.pdbx_description
1 polymer ?
#
loop_
_entity_poly.entity_id
_entity_poly.type
_entity_poly.pdbx_seq_one_letter_code
_entity_poly.pdbx_strand_id
1 'polypeptide(L)' 'MSTTPSNLWPADRSWFVYTDWDLWATRISGPPELIAAVTAHSELETTRWSNARPTIQ' A
#
# COMPACT_ATOMS: atom_id res chain seq x y z
N MET A 1 24.84 2.22 5.45
CA MET A 1 24.07 2.36 4.20
C MET A 1 22.63 2.59 4.62
N SER A 2 22.14 3.84 4.52
CA SER A 2 20.80 4.19 4.99
C SER A 2 19.78 3.56 4.06
N THR A 3 19.19 2.47 4.55
CA THR A 3 18.07 1.73 3.97
C THR A 3 16.93 2.67 3.62
N THR A 4 16.31 2.43 2.46
CA THR A 4 15.19 3.17 1.85
C THR A 4 14.21 3.76 2.86
N PRO A 5 13.67 4.97 2.63
CA PRO A 5 12.70 5.59 3.53
C PRO A 5 11.48 4.67 3.71
N SER A 6 11.42 3.97 4.83
CA SER A 6 10.32 3.10 5.18
C SER A 6 9.20 3.93 5.80
N ASN A 7 7.96 3.72 5.34
CA ASN A 7 6.75 4.35 5.87
C ASN A 7 6.68 5.87 5.65
N LEU A 8 6.31 6.29 4.44
CA LEU A 8 5.97 7.67 4.14
C LEU A 8 4.54 7.96 4.58
N TRP A 9 4.35 9.06 5.30
CA TRP A 9 3.06 9.53 5.78
C TRP A 9 2.76 10.93 5.24
N PRO A 10 1.50 11.25 4.89
CA PRO A 10 1.06 12.63 4.79
C PRO A 10 1.09 13.30 6.17
N ALA A 11 1.15 14.62 6.21
CA ALA A 11 1.23 15.39 7.46
C ALA A 11 0.06 15.10 8.42
N ASP A 12 -1.12 14.78 7.87
CA ASP A 12 -2.33 14.45 8.61
C ASP A 12 -2.41 12.99 9.07
N ARG A 13 -1.45 12.14 8.67
CA ARG A 13 -1.39 10.69 8.92
C ARG A 13 -2.62 9.90 8.51
N SER A 14 -3.38 10.39 7.52
CA SER A 14 -4.59 9.73 7.04
C SER A 14 -4.32 8.42 6.29
N TRP A 15 -3.12 8.26 5.70
CA TRP A 15 -2.70 7.05 4.98
C TRP A 15 -1.19 6.84 5.09
N PHE A 16 -0.67 5.71 4.62
CA PHE A 16 0.78 5.52 4.51
C PHE A 16 1.18 4.73 3.26
N VAL A 17 2.42 4.96 2.83
CA VAL A 17 3.13 4.20 1.80
C VAL A 17 4.26 3.41 2.44
N TYR A 18 4.26 2.10 2.22
CA TYR A 18 5.35 1.21 2.61
C TYR A 18 6.11 0.72 1.37
N THR A 19 7.41 0.95 1.37
CA THR A 19 8.36 0.45 0.37
C THR A 19 9.46 -0.33 1.07
N ASP A 20 9.55 -1.63 0.78
CA ASP A 20 10.64 -2.50 1.24
C ASP A 20 11.60 -2.75 0.08
N TRP A 21 12.85 -3.10 0.40
CA TRP A 21 13.96 -3.23 -0.54
C TRP A 21 13.84 -4.44 -1.49
N ASP A 22 12.85 -5.31 -1.30
CA ASP A 22 12.59 -6.51 -2.13
C ASP A 22 11.10 -6.69 -2.48
N LEU A 23 10.28 -5.65 -2.32
CA LEU A 23 8.89 -5.73 -2.76
C LEU A 23 8.78 -5.39 -4.25
N TRP A 24 8.11 -6.26 -5.00
CA TRP A 24 7.68 -6.01 -6.39
C TRP A 24 6.55 -4.98 -6.49
N ALA A 25 6.14 -4.36 -5.38
CA ALA A 25 5.01 -3.44 -5.32
C ALA A 25 5.13 -2.43 -4.16
N THR A 26 4.40 -1.32 -4.29
CA THR A 26 4.21 -0.35 -3.19
C THR A 26 2.91 -0.65 -2.47
N ARG A 27 2.93 -0.76 -1.14
CA ARG A 27 1.70 -0.95 -0.36
C ARG A 27 1.14 0.41 0.08
N ILE A 28 -0.12 0.65 -0.28
CA ILE A 28 -0.90 1.83 0.14
C ILE A 28 -2.04 1.36 1.04
N SER A 29 -2.20 1.98 2.21
CA SER A 29 -3.33 1.74 3.12
C SER A 29 -3.91 3.07 3.59
N GLY A 30 -5.23 3.21 3.52
CA GLY A 30 -5.92 4.45 3.87
C GLY A 30 -7.42 4.38 3.62
N PRO A 31 -8.11 5.54 3.63
CA PRO A 31 -9.56 5.63 3.46
C PRO A 31 -10.07 5.12 2.10
N PRO A 32 -11.36 4.73 1.99
CA PRO A 32 -11.93 4.21 0.75
C PRO A 32 -11.76 5.11 -0.47
N GLU A 33 -11.84 6.43 -0.29
CA GLU A 33 -11.67 7.43 -1.35
C GLU A 33 -10.25 7.44 -1.90
N LEU A 34 -9.22 7.27 -1.04
CA LEU A 34 -7.83 7.14 -1.48
C LEU A 34 -7.66 5.86 -2.28
N ILE A 35 -8.20 4.74 -1.78
CA ILE A 35 -8.10 3.46 -2.47
C ILE A 35 -8.79 3.53 -3.83
N ALA A 36 -9.98 4.13 -3.91
CA ALA A 36 -10.70 4.32 -5.16
C ALA A 36 -9.88 5.14 -6.17
N ALA A 37 -9.31 6.27 -5.74
CA ALA A 37 -8.49 7.13 -6.59
C ALA A 37 -7.25 6.41 -7.13
N VAL A 38 -6.54 5.66 -6.28
CA VAL A 38 -5.37 4.87 -6.67
C VAL A 38 -5.76 3.78 -7.67
N THR A 39 -6.83 3.03 -7.41
CA THR A 39 -7.27 1.94 -8.30
C THR A 39 -7.85 2.41 -9.63
N ALA A 40 -8.29 3.67 -9.72
CA ALA A 40 -8.82 4.26 -10.95
C ALA A 40 -7.71 4.85 -11.85
N HIS A 41 -6.48 4.97 -11.36
CA HIS A 41 -5.39 5.58 -12.11
C HIS A 41 -4.90 4.65 -13.22
N SER A 42 -5.01 5.09 -14.48
CA SER A 42 -4.76 4.24 -15.66
C SER A 42 -3.32 3.76 -15.80
N GLU A 43 -2.36 4.44 -15.17
CA GLU A 43 -0.94 4.07 -15.20
C GLU A 43 -0.54 3.09 -14.08
N LEU A 44 -1.45 2.74 -13.16
CA LEU A 44 -1.15 1.89 -12.01
C LEU A 44 -1.84 0.53 -12.12
N GLU A 45 -1.05 -0.54 -12.09
CA GLU A 45 -1.57 -1.87 -11.80
C GLU A 45 -1.80 -2.02 -10.29
N THR A 46 -2.98 -2.47 -9.88
CA THR A 46 -3.35 -2.53 -8.47
C THR A 46 -3.94 -3.89 -8.10
N THR A 47 -3.60 -4.38 -6.91
CA THR A 47 -4.17 -5.59 -6.33
C THR A 47 -4.62 -5.33 -4.89
N ARG A 48 -5.76 -5.91 -4.50
CA ARG A 48 -6.25 -5.78 -3.13
C ARG A 48 -5.61 -6.86 -2.26
N TRP A 49 -4.89 -6.41 -1.23
CA TRP A 49 -4.38 -7.31 -0.20
C TRP A 49 -5.51 -7.79 0.70
N SER A 50 -5.91 -9.06 0.57
CA SER A 50 -6.77 -9.73 1.54
C SER A 50 -5.93 -10.56 2.51
N ASN A 51 -5.84 -10.16 3.78
CA ASN A 51 -5.27 -11.01 4.83
C ASN A 51 -6.28 -12.07 5.30
N ALA A 52 -6.90 -12.78 4.36
CA ALA A 52 -7.73 -13.92 4.70
C ALA A 52 -6.81 -14.98 5.32
N ARG A 53 -7.00 -15.29 6.61
CA ARG A 53 -6.33 -16.45 7.20
C ARG A 53 -6.76 -17.68 6.40
N PRO A 54 -5.84 -18.55 5.93
CA PRO A 54 -6.24 -19.83 5.39
C PRO A 54 -7.03 -20.55 6.49
N THR A 55 -8.30 -20.86 6.21
CA THR A 55 -9.05 -21.73 7.11
C THR A 55 -8.53 -23.13 6.81
N ILE A 56 -7.68 -23.67 7.70
CA ILE A 56 -7.26 -25.07 7.60
C ILE A 56 -8.52 -25.90 7.87
N GLN A 57 -9.01 -26.61 6.85
CA GLN A 57 -10.03 -27.64 7.00
C GLN A 57 -9.45 -28.89 7.68
#